data_AF-A0A0S8KPV8-F1
#
_entry.id   AF-A0A0S8KPV8-F1
#
_cell.length_a   1.000
_cell.length_b   1.000
_cell.length_c   1.000
_cell.angle_alpha   90.00
_cell.angle_beta   90.00
_cell.angle_gamma   90.00
#
_symmetry.space_group_name_H-M   'P 1'
#
loop_
_entity.id
_entity.type
_entity.pdbx_description
1 polymer ?
#
loop_
_entity_poly.entity_id
_entity_poly.type
_entity_poly.pdbx_seq_one_letter_code
_entity_poly.pdbx_strand_id
1 'polypeptide(L)'
;MTRISIPKQRSYFLASPNEPEYLMCWIPPEEYGRMVQNGQIPQEVVGDYPLGIEVEVSEEDFREYQLDLGVTPEAIKQAYLQALEDGTVQPGETVLAANLESWAREAEESTARGLLDETAKSFGPPGPRELGEPEMTEGEDAMTILSDLW
;
A
#
# COMPACT_ATOMS: atom_id res chain seq x y z
N MET A 1 -27.47 7.19 3.90
CA MET A 1 -26.24 7.31 3.09
C MET A 1 -25.07 7.46 4.02
N THR A 2 -24.31 6.39 4.20
CA THR A 2 -23.04 6.42 4.94
C THR A 2 -21.99 6.94 3.97
N ARG A 3 -21.38 8.07 4.29
CA ARG A 3 -20.24 8.59 3.52
C ARG A 3 -18.99 7.87 4.00
N ILE A 4 -18.28 7.23 3.07
CA ILE A 4 -16.98 6.63 3.31
C ILE A 4 -15.90 7.62 2.87
N SER A 5 -14.77 7.66 3.57
CA SER A 5 -13.63 8.45 3.12
C SER A 5 -12.70 7.54 2.31
N ILE A 6 -12.45 7.88 1.05
CA ILE A 6 -11.57 7.12 0.15
C ILE A 6 -10.32 7.95 -0.12
N PRO A 7 -9.10 7.38 -0.04
CA PRO A 7 -7.88 8.09 -0.40
C PRO A 7 -7.84 8.46 -1.88
N LYS A 8 -7.39 9.68 -2.21
CA LYS A 8 -7.18 10.13 -3.59
C LYS A 8 -5.90 9.57 -4.22
N GLN A 9 -5.01 9.05 -3.39
CA GLN A 9 -3.66 8.63 -3.75
C GLN A 9 -3.48 7.18 -3.33
N ARG A 10 -2.55 6.47 -3.98
CA ARG A 10 -2.21 5.12 -3.53
C ARG A 10 -1.78 5.14 -2.07
N SER A 11 -2.33 4.21 -1.31
CA SER A 11 -2.18 4.21 0.14
C SER A 11 -2.36 2.83 0.75
N TYR A 12 -1.74 2.63 1.91
CA TYR A 12 -1.79 1.39 2.68
C TYR A 12 -2.52 1.58 4.00
N PHE A 13 -3.33 0.60 4.38
CA PHE A 13 -4.07 0.59 5.64
C PHE A 13 -4.41 -0.84 6.03
N LEU A 14 -4.65 -1.08 7.32
CA LEU A 14 -5.15 -2.37 7.77
C LEU A 14 -6.61 -2.55 7.37
N ALA A 15 -6.98 -3.75 6.93
CA ALA A 15 -8.38 -4.13 6.74
C ALA A 15 -9.19 -3.96 8.04
N SER A 16 -8.52 -4.17 9.17
CA SER A 16 -9.05 -3.97 10.52
C SER A 16 -7.91 -3.58 11.47
N PRO A 17 -8.13 -2.63 12.40
CA PRO A 17 -7.11 -2.26 13.40
C PRO A 17 -6.63 -3.42 14.28
N ASN A 18 -7.37 -4.54 14.32
CA ASN A 18 -7.05 -5.71 15.13
C ASN A 18 -6.33 -6.81 14.34
N GLU A 19 -6.16 -6.63 13.03
CA GLU A 19 -5.61 -7.66 12.15
C GLU A 19 -4.41 -7.11 11.36
N PRO A 20 -3.25 -6.94 12.02
CA PRO A 20 -2.06 -6.33 11.41
C PRO A 20 -1.46 -7.14 10.26
N GLU A 21 -1.87 -8.41 10.11
CA GLU A 21 -1.49 -9.29 9.01
C GLU A 21 -2.21 -8.99 7.69
N TYR A 22 -3.40 -8.36 7.75
CA TYR A 22 -4.18 -7.97 6.57
C TYR A 22 -3.94 -6.51 6.23
N LEU A 23 -2.80 -6.26 5.60
CA LEU A 23 -2.48 -4.96 5.00
C LEU A 23 -3.12 -4.85 3.62
N MET A 24 -3.90 -3.80 3.40
CA MET A 24 -4.53 -3.48 2.14
C MET A 24 -3.77 -2.37 1.42
N CYS A 25 -3.81 -2.39 0.09
CA CYS A 25 -3.32 -1.34 -0.79
C CYS A 25 -4.48 -0.84 -1.65
N TRP A 26 -4.81 0.44 -1.50
CA TRP A 26 -5.74 1.12 -2.40
C TRP A 26 -4.98 1.79 -3.53
N ILE A 27 -5.40 1.56 -4.78
CA ILE A 27 -4.87 2.21 -5.99
C ILE A 27 -6.00 2.98 -6.68
N PRO A 28 -5.94 4.32 -6.75
CA PRO A 28 -7.02 5.13 -7.33
C PRO A 28 -6.98 5.11 -8.88
N PRO A 29 -8.11 5.45 -9.55
CA PRO A 29 -8.23 5.45 -11.01
C PRO A 29 -7.18 6.25 -11.76
N GLU A 30 -6.83 7.43 -11.24
CA GLU A 30 -5.85 8.32 -11.87
C GLU A 30 -4.46 7.67 -11.94
N GLU A 31 -4.16 6.78 -10.99
CA GLU A 31 -2.88 6.10 -10.91
C GLU A 31 -2.80 4.90 -11.85
N TYR A 32 -3.91 4.19 -12.08
CA TYR A 32 -3.99 3.13 -13.09
C TYR A 32 -3.53 3.56 -14.47
N GLY A 33 -3.98 4.71 -14.93
CA GLY A 33 -3.64 5.19 -16.27
C GLY A 33 -2.12 5.31 -16.44
N ARG A 34 -1.41 5.70 -15.37
CA ARG A 34 0.06 5.79 -15.37
C ARG A 34 0.71 4.42 -15.25
N MET A 35 0.19 3.56 -14.36
CA MET A 35 0.71 2.21 -14.16
C MET A 35 0.57 1.35 -15.42
N VAL A 36 -0.54 1.43 -16.15
CA VAL A 36 -0.72 0.74 -17.44
C VAL A 36 0.30 1.23 -18.47
N GLN A 37 0.50 2.54 -18.58
CA GLN A 37 1.48 3.12 -19.51
C GLN A 37 2.91 2.66 -19.22
N ASN A 38 3.22 2.39 -17.95
CA ASN A 38 4.52 1.91 -17.50
C ASN A 38 4.64 0.38 -17.50
N GLY A 39 3.59 -0.36 -17.88
CA GLY A 39 3.58 -1.82 -17.89
C GLY A 39 3.53 -2.47 -16.49
N GLN A 40 3.07 -1.73 -15.48
CA GLN A 40 3.02 -2.17 -14.08
C GLN A 40 1.69 -2.85 -13.70
N ILE A 41 0.68 -2.73 -14.56
CA ILE A 41 -0.63 -3.38 -14.40
C ILE A 41 -1.23 -3.60 -15.81
N PRO A 42 -1.99 -4.69 -16.03
CA PRO A 42 -2.68 -4.92 -17.30
C PRO A 42 -3.79 -3.89 -17.56
N GLN A 43 -4.10 -3.64 -18.82
CA GLN A 43 -5.21 -2.75 -19.19
C GLN A 43 -6.57 -3.36 -18.77
N GLU A 44 -6.67 -4.68 -18.74
CA GLU A 44 -7.86 -5.45 -18.38
C GLU A 44 -8.32 -5.13 -16.96
N VAL A 45 -7.38 -5.02 -16.00
CA VAL A 45 -7.69 -4.70 -14.60
C VAL A 45 -8.36 -3.32 -14.48
N VAL A 46 -7.96 -2.36 -15.30
CA VAL A 46 -8.58 -1.03 -15.34
C VAL A 46 -10.00 -1.08 -15.88
N GLY A 47 -10.27 -2.00 -16.82
CA GLY A 47 -11.61 -2.24 -17.35
C GLY A 47 -12.55 -2.84 -16.31
N ASP A 48 -12.05 -3.79 -15.51
CA ASP A 48 -12.82 -4.50 -14.49
C ASP A 48 -13.06 -3.64 -13.23
N TYR A 49 -12.11 -2.75 -12.89
CA TYR A 49 -12.14 -1.93 -11.67
C TYR A 49 -12.04 -0.42 -11.97
N PRO A 50 -13.03 0.21 -12.62
CA PRO A 50 -12.93 1.59 -13.09
C PRO A 50 -12.86 2.66 -11.97
N LEU A 51 -13.20 2.30 -10.74
CA LEU A 51 -13.22 3.21 -9.58
C LEU A 51 -11.97 3.13 -8.70
N GLY A 52 -11.01 2.28 -9.04
CA GLY A 52 -9.88 1.94 -8.20
C GLY A 52 -9.98 0.51 -7.71
N ILE A 53 -8.87 -0.02 -7.19
CA ILE A 53 -8.78 -1.39 -6.66
C ILE A 53 -8.20 -1.31 -5.28
N GLU A 54 -8.76 -2.15 -4.43
CA GLU A 54 -8.20 -2.49 -3.14
C GLU A 54 -7.69 -3.93 -3.25
N VAL A 55 -6.40 -4.14 -2.99
CA VAL A 55 -5.76 -5.46 -3.02
C VAL A 55 -5.11 -5.75 -1.69
N GLU A 56 -5.09 -7.01 -1.26
CA GLU A 56 -4.23 -7.38 -0.15
C GLU A 56 -2.76 -7.26 -0.58
N VAL A 57 -1.91 -6.81 0.34
CA VAL A 57 -0.46 -6.82 0.12
C VAL A 57 0.06 -8.24 0.27
N SER A 58 -0.21 -9.10 -0.71
CA SER A 58 0.19 -10.50 -0.75
C SER A 58 0.81 -10.87 -2.09
N GLU A 59 1.66 -11.90 -2.11
CA GLU A 59 2.22 -12.45 -3.36
C GLU A 59 1.14 -13.05 -4.27
N GLU A 60 0.04 -13.52 -3.69
CA GLU A 60 -1.08 -14.10 -4.42
C GLU A 60 -1.85 -13.02 -5.18
N ASP A 61 -2.31 -11.97 -4.47
CA ASP A 61 -3.07 -10.86 -5.04
C ASP A 61 -2.23 -10.07 -6.05
N PHE A 62 -0.97 -9.76 -5.72
CA PHE A 62 -0.10 -9.04 -6.65
C PHE A 62 0.10 -9.82 -7.94
N ARG A 63 0.16 -11.16 -7.87
CA ARG A 63 0.24 -12.01 -9.06
C ARG A 63 -1.08 -12.07 -9.82
N GLU A 64 -2.20 -12.19 -9.12
CA GLU A 64 -3.55 -12.22 -9.71
C GLU A 64 -3.79 -10.96 -10.57
N TYR A 65 -3.50 -9.79 -10.01
CA TYR A 65 -3.65 -8.50 -10.68
C TYR A 65 -2.44 -8.09 -11.51
N GLN A 66 -1.38 -8.91 -11.54
CA GLN A 66 -0.10 -8.64 -12.21
C GLN A 66 0.46 -7.25 -11.85
N LEU A 67 0.40 -6.91 -10.56
CA LEU A 67 0.86 -5.64 -10.01
C LEU A 67 2.38 -5.65 -9.80
N ASP A 68 3.07 -4.75 -10.47
CA ASP A 68 4.49 -4.48 -10.25
C ASP A 68 4.72 -3.07 -9.67
N LEU A 69 4.90 -3.03 -8.35
CA LEU A 69 5.22 -1.79 -7.61
C LEU A 69 6.73 -1.56 -7.50
N GLY A 70 7.57 -2.44 -8.04
CA GLY A 70 9.04 -2.38 -7.92
C GLY A 70 9.56 -2.62 -6.49
N VAL A 71 8.72 -3.15 -5.60
CA VAL A 71 9.03 -3.57 -4.22
C VAL A 71 8.18 -4.80 -3.91
N THR A 72 8.74 -5.77 -3.19
CA THR A 72 7.98 -7.00 -2.87
C THR A 72 6.86 -6.73 -1.85
N PRO A 73 5.71 -7.41 -1.95
CA PRO A 73 4.65 -7.39 -0.94
C PRO A 73 5.17 -7.65 0.48
N GLU A 74 6.10 -8.60 0.62
CA GLU A 74 6.71 -8.94 1.91
C GLU A 74 7.47 -7.74 2.49
N ALA A 75 8.30 -7.06 1.69
CA ALA A 75 9.02 -5.89 2.16
C ALA A 75 8.08 -4.75 2.56
N ILE A 76 6.97 -4.56 1.85
CA ILE A 76 5.95 -3.58 2.20
C ILE A 76 5.29 -3.95 3.54
N LYS A 77 4.88 -5.21 3.72
CA LYS A 77 4.30 -5.73 4.97
C LYS A 77 5.26 -5.53 6.14
N GLN A 78 6.53 -5.92 6.00
CA GLN A 78 7.55 -5.75 7.04
C GLN A 78 7.79 -4.27 7.39
N ALA A 79 7.86 -3.39 6.40
CA ALA A 79 8.00 -1.95 6.62
C ALA A 79 6.81 -1.38 7.42
N TYR A 80 5.60 -1.84 7.13
CA TYR A 80 4.39 -1.41 7.84
C TYR A 80 4.35 -1.92 9.27
N LEU A 81 4.63 -3.22 9.48
CA LEU A 81 4.69 -3.81 10.81
C LEU A 81 5.75 -3.13 11.68
N GLN A 82 6.92 -2.84 11.12
CA GLN A 82 7.95 -2.09 11.82
C GLN A 82 7.44 -0.70 12.22
N ALA A 83 6.74 -0.01 11.31
CA ALA A 83 6.15 1.31 11.57
C ALA A 83 5.05 1.29 12.65
N LEU A 84 4.33 0.18 12.80
CA LEU A 84 3.39 -0.03 13.92
C LEU A 84 4.14 -0.23 15.24
N GLU A 85 5.20 -1.05 15.24
CA GLU A 85 5.97 -1.38 16.44
C GLU A 85 6.69 -0.17 17.04
N ASP A 86 7.27 0.68 16.19
CA ASP A 86 7.98 1.88 16.61
C ASP A 86 7.05 3.09 16.83
N GLY A 87 5.73 2.91 16.61
CA GLY A 87 4.69 3.90 16.83
C GLY A 87 4.70 5.04 15.82
N THR A 88 5.40 4.86 14.69
CA THR A 88 5.35 5.78 13.56
C THR A 88 3.93 5.83 13.01
N VAL A 89 3.28 4.68 12.85
CA VAL A 89 1.91 4.50 12.33
C VAL A 89 1.04 3.88 13.42
N GLN A 90 -0.22 4.30 13.52
CA GLN A 90 -1.22 3.67 14.39
C GLN A 90 -2.10 2.68 13.60
N PRO A 91 -2.66 1.62 14.24
CA PRO A 91 -3.47 0.60 13.55
C PRO A 91 -4.74 1.09 12.82
N GLY A 92 -5.13 2.37 12.96
CA GLY A 92 -6.25 2.98 12.24
C GLY A 92 -5.83 4.02 11.19
N GLU A 93 -4.52 4.22 11.01
CA GLU A 93 -4.00 5.24 10.11
C GLU A 93 -3.78 4.68 8.70
N THR A 94 -4.05 5.55 7.73
CA THR A 94 -3.76 5.32 6.32
C THR A 94 -2.44 5.98 5.97
N VAL A 95 -1.54 5.23 5.35
CA VAL A 95 -0.17 5.65 5.02
C VAL A 95 -0.05 5.87 3.52
N LEU A 96 0.55 7.00 3.12
CA LEU A 96 0.88 7.23 1.71
C LEU A 96 1.86 6.19 1.17
N ALA A 97 1.54 5.65 -0.01
CA ALA A 97 2.33 4.59 -0.61
C ALA A 97 3.78 4.97 -0.90
N ALA A 98 4.01 6.21 -1.35
CA ALA A 98 5.36 6.72 -1.61
C ALA A 98 6.27 6.64 -0.38
N ASN A 99 5.73 6.84 0.84
CA ASN A 99 6.51 6.78 2.07
C ASN A 99 6.83 5.33 2.43
N LEU A 100 5.80 4.48 2.49
CA LEU A 100 5.95 3.09 2.90
C LEU A 100 6.82 2.29 1.94
N GLU A 101 6.62 2.46 0.63
CA GLU A 101 7.42 1.80 -0.41
C GLU A 101 8.88 2.29 -0.41
N SER A 102 9.12 3.56 -0.07
CA SER A 102 10.50 4.05 0.12
C SER A 102 11.18 3.33 1.27
N TRP A 103 10.50 3.17 2.41
CA TRP A 103 11.06 2.47 3.56
C TRP A 103 11.29 0.98 3.28
N ALA A 104 10.36 0.35 2.58
CA ALA A 104 10.47 -1.04 2.16
C ALA A 104 11.67 -1.25 1.21
N ARG A 105 11.85 -0.34 0.24
CA ARG A 105 13.01 -0.37 -0.68
C ARG A 105 14.34 -0.18 0.05
N GLU A 106 14.41 0.76 0.99
CA GLU A 106 15.60 0.95 1.83
C GLU A 106 15.95 -0.31 2.64
N ALA A 107 14.94 -1.00 3.16
CA ALA A 107 15.12 -2.24 3.91
C ALA A 107 15.62 -3.40 3.03
N GLU A 108 15.06 -3.56 1.82
CA GLU A 108 15.52 -4.56 0.84
C GLU A 108 16.96 -4.28 0.40
N GLU A 109 17.29 -3.04 0.08
CA GLU A 109 18.65 -2.64 -0.32
C GLU A 109 19.67 -2.83 0.82
N SER A 110 19.30 -2.51 2.06
CA SER A 110 20.15 -2.74 3.23
C SER A 110 20.39 -4.22 3.46
N THR A 111 19.38 -5.07 3.28
CA THR A 111 19.51 -6.53 3.42
C THR A 111 20.40 -7.10 2.32
N ALA A 112 20.21 -6.68 1.07
CA ALA A 112 21.04 -7.09 -0.06
C ALA A 112 22.52 -6.66 0.10
N ARG A 113 22.77 -5.46 0.66
CA ARG A 113 24.13 -4.99 0.96
C ARG A 113 24.73 -5.67 2.19
N GLY A 114 23.94 -5.94 3.23
CA GLY A 114 24.38 -6.64 4.45
C GLY A 114 24.72 -8.12 4.19
N LEU A 115 24.03 -8.79 3.27
CA LEU A 115 24.37 -10.13 2.78
C LEU A 115 25.69 -10.15 1.99
N LEU A 116 26.12 -9.03 1.42
CA LEU A 116 27.41 -8.87 0.75
C LEU A 116 28.52 -8.40 1.69
N ASP A 117 28.18 -7.97 2.90
CA ASP A 117 29.08 -7.36 3.87
C ASP A 117 28.87 -7.98 5.28
N GLU A 118 29.12 -9.29 5.41
CA GLU A 118 29.21 -10.00 6.71
C GLU A 118 30.35 -9.49 7.62
N THR A 119 30.88 -8.28 7.37
CA THR A 119 31.87 -7.60 8.22
C THR A 119 31.49 -6.18 8.67
N ALA A 120 30.40 -5.58 8.17
CA ALA A 120 30.03 -4.22 8.58
C ALA A 120 29.00 -4.20 9.72
N LYS A 121 29.44 -3.55 10.80
CA LYS A 121 28.70 -3.28 12.03
C LYS A 121 27.33 -2.65 11.76
N SER A 122 26.33 -3.21 12.42
CA SER A 122 25.10 -2.59 12.94
C SER A 122 24.88 -1.14 12.50
N PHE A 123 24.08 -0.96 11.45
CA PHE A 123 23.54 0.35 11.10
C PHE A 123 22.53 0.76 12.18
N GLY A 124 22.68 1.98 12.70
CA GLY A 124 21.78 2.57 13.69
C GLY A 124 20.37 2.79 13.13
N PRO A 125 19.39 3.09 14.00
CA PRO A 125 17.99 3.20 13.62
C PRO A 125 17.81 4.27 12.53
N PRO A 126 16.90 4.05 11.55
CA PRO A 126 16.55 5.07 10.57
C PRO A 126 16.05 6.33 11.29
N GLY A 127 16.40 7.51 10.75
CA GLY A 127 16.01 8.80 11.31
C GLY A 127 14.48 9.01 11.33
N PRO A 128 14.00 10.11 11.94
CA PRO A 128 12.57 10.37 12.05
C PRO A 128 11.91 10.38 10.66
N ARG A 129 10.93 9.49 10.50
CA ARG A 129 10.16 9.29 9.28
C ARG A 129 8.95 10.21 9.30
N GLU A 130 8.88 11.19 8.40
CA GLU A 130 7.69 12.01 8.25
C GLU A 130 6.60 11.21 7.53
N LEU A 131 5.41 11.14 8.15
CA LEU A 131 4.21 10.63 7.52
C LEU A 131 3.51 11.76 6.80
N GLY A 132 3.46 11.69 5.47
CA GLY A 132 2.39 12.37 4.75
C GLY A 132 1.10 11.56 4.91
N GLU A 133 0.06 12.18 5.43
CA GLU A 133 -1.30 11.62 5.39
C GLU A 133 -1.87 11.77 3.98
N PRO A 134 -2.61 10.78 3.44
CA PRO A 134 -3.24 10.92 2.15
C PRO A 134 -4.38 11.93 2.17
N GLU A 135 -4.57 12.62 1.04
CA GLU A 135 -5.80 13.40 0.85
C GLU A 135 -7.01 12.46 0.72
N MET A 136 -8.08 12.77 1.45
CA MET A 136 -9.32 11.99 1.45
C MET A 136 -10.42 12.66 0.60
N THR A 137 -11.27 11.85 -0.04
CA THR A 137 -12.55 12.27 -0.64
C THR A 137 -13.73 11.59 0.04
N GLU A 138 -14.87 12.28 0.08
CA GLU A 138 -16.15 11.64 0.39
C GLU A 138 -16.57 10.74 -0.77
N GLY A 139 -16.70 9.44 -0.51
CA GLY A 139 -17.31 8.43 -1.37
C GLY A 139 -18.62 7.92 -0.77
N GLU A 140 -19.43 7.26 -1.58
CA GLU A 140 -20.64 6.55 -1.14
C GLU A 140 -20.30 5.08 -0.90
N ASP A 141 -20.85 4.51 0.17
CA ASP A 141 -20.70 3.08 0.48
C ASP A 141 -21.20 2.23 -0.70
N ALA A 142 -20.35 1.31 -1.18
CA ALA A 142 -20.63 0.44 -2.32
C ALA A 142 -21.92 -0.41 -2.13
N MET A 143 -22.26 -0.76 -0.88
CA MET A 143 -23.51 -1.46 -0.56
C MET A 143 -24.75 -0.58 -0.76
N THR A 144 -24.62 0.75 -0.61
CA THR A 144 -25.71 1.70 -0.86
C THR A 144 -25.95 1.87 -2.35
N ILE A 145 -24.88 1.98 -3.15
CA ILE A 145 -24.97 2.10 -4.62
C ILE A 145 -25.64 0.86 -5.23
N LEU A 146 -25.31 -0.34 -4.73
CA LEU A 146 -25.92 -1.59 -5.22
C LEU A 146 -27.41 -1.71 -4.83
N SER A 147 -27.83 -1.12 -3.71
CA SER A 147 -29.24 -1.14 -3.28
C SER A 147 -30.14 -0.16 -4.05
N ASP A 148 -29.58 0.88 -4.67
CA ASP A 148 -30.33 1.85 -5.49
C ASP A 148 -30.52 1.40 -6.95
N LEU A 149 -29.92 0.26 -7.33
CA LEU A 149 -30.01 -0.33 -8.67
C LEU A 149 -31.13 -1.39 -8.81
N TRP A 150 -31.98 -1.56 -7.78
CA TRP A 150 -33.07 -2.55 -7.73
C TRP A 150 -34.44 -1.92 -7.52
#